data_AF-A0A1F2VDY8-F1
#
_entry.id   AF-A0A1F2VDY8-F1
#
_cell.length_a   1.000
_cell.length_b   1.000
_cell.length_c   1.000
_cell.angle_alpha   90.00
_cell.angle_beta   90.00
_cell.angle_gamma   90.00
#
_symmetry.space_group_name_H-M   'P 1'
#
loop_
_entity.id
_entity.type
_entity.pdbx_description
1 polymer ?
#
loop_
_entity_poly.entity_id
_entity_poly.type
_entity_poly.pdbx_seq_one_letter_code
_entity_poly.pdbx_strand_id
1 'polypeptide(L)'
;MKKVVILCGWRDWLYKIHMVTGLAAAVWLLLIAVTGVLINHQESLGLLDAEISDRYLPGSYRADARTGATRLNVIVTDLHSGRIFGVHGHWISDLIALFLVVSLTSGAFSYRIKRKLQKANHRQDSFAVSSPSANENEQRDVLVSVTGAVPENSGEPSRSRVSSL
;
A
#
# COMPACT_ATOMS: atom_id res chain seq x y z
N MET A 1 31.77 2.49 -1.67
CA MET A 1 30.91 1.29 -1.48
C MET A 1 29.96 1.39 -0.29
N LYS A 2 30.35 1.96 0.86
CA LYS A 2 29.46 2.12 2.05
C LYS A 2 28.17 2.92 1.80
N LYS A 3 28.19 3.96 0.94
CA LYS A 3 27.02 4.79 0.64
C LYS A 3 25.86 4.03 -0.03
N VAL A 4 26.17 3.06 -0.90
CA VAL A 4 25.16 2.32 -1.69
C VAL A 4 24.39 1.32 -0.81
N VAL A 5 25.06 0.67 0.15
CA VAL A 5 24.42 -0.27 1.09
C VAL A 5 23.50 0.45 2.09
N ILE A 6 23.91 1.64 2.57
CA ILE A 6 23.09 2.47 3.48
C ILE A 6 21.82 2.98 2.77
N LEU A 7 21.95 3.42 1.50
CA LEU A 7 20.82 3.85 0.68
C LEU A 7 19.81 2.72 0.41
N CYS A 8 20.27 1.47 0.28
CA CYS A 8 19.39 0.32 0.08
C CYS A 8 18.60 -0.01 1.36
N GLY A 9 19.26 -0.06 2.52
CA GLY A 9 18.63 -0.37 3.81
C GLY A 9 17.60 0.67 4.26
N TRP A 10 17.85 1.96 4.03
CA TRP A 10 16.90 3.04 4.36
C TRP A 10 15.64 2.98 3.52
N ARG A 11 15.75 2.60 2.24
CA ARG A 11 14.61 2.53 1.34
C ARG A 11 13.67 1.38 1.71
N ASP A 12 14.21 0.22 2.04
CA ASP A 12 13.43 -0.95 2.44
C ASP A 12 12.77 -0.77 3.81
N TRP A 13 13.45 -0.07 4.74
CA TRP A 13 12.90 0.31 6.03
C TRP A 13 11.73 1.30 5.89
N LEU A 14 11.86 2.31 5.02
CA LEU A 14 10.78 3.26 4.71
C LEU A 14 9.55 2.56 4.10
N TYR A 15 9.74 1.57 3.21
CA TYR A 15 8.63 0.80 2.66
C TYR A 15 7.90 -0.04 3.73
N LYS A 16 8.64 -0.70 4.64
CA LYS A 16 8.04 -1.46 5.74
C LYS A 16 7.27 -0.57 6.70
N ILE A 17 7.85 0.58 7.08
CA ILE A 17 7.17 1.55 7.94
C ILE A 17 5.94 2.10 7.25
N HIS A 18 6.04 2.55 6.00
CA HIS A 18 4.90 3.04 5.24
C HIS A 18 3.75 2.03 5.16
N MET A 19 4.06 0.73 5.01
CA MET A 19 3.06 -0.33 4.98
C MET A 19 2.37 -0.52 6.34
N VAL A 20 3.12 -0.52 7.45
CA VAL A 20 2.55 -0.69 8.80
C VAL A 20 1.79 0.56 9.24
N THR A 21 2.35 1.76 9.04
CA THR A 21 1.68 3.02 9.37
C THR A 21 0.45 3.23 8.50
N GLY A 22 0.55 2.88 7.21
CA GLY A 22 -0.57 2.91 6.27
C GLY A 22 -1.69 1.95 6.66
N LEU A 23 -1.36 0.74 7.13
CA LEU A 23 -2.36 -0.23 7.60
C LEU A 23 -3.08 0.26 8.86
N ALA A 24 -2.34 0.73 9.88
CA ALA A 24 -2.94 1.29 11.09
C ALA A 24 -3.83 2.50 10.76
N ALA A 25 -3.37 3.36 9.87
CA ALA A 25 -4.10 4.52 9.39
C ALA A 25 -5.36 4.11 8.59
N ALA A 26 -5.30 3.05 7.78
CA ALA A 26 -6.45 2.54 7.03
C ALA A 26 -7.55 1.97 7.94
N VAL A 27 -7.19 1.34 9.06
CA VAL A 27 -8.17 0.89 10.07
C VAL A 27 -8.92 2.08 10.66
N TRP A 28 -8.20 3.14 11.01
CA TRP A 28 -8.82 4.38 11.50
C TRP A 28 -9.70 5.03 10.44
N LEU A 29 -9.21 5.12 9.20
CA LEU A 29 -9.98 5.64 8.08
C LEU A 29 -11.28 4.86 7.85
N LEU A 30 -11.24 3.52 7.96
CA LEU A 30 -12.42 2.67 7.87
C LEU A 30 -13.42 2.98 8.98
N LEU A 31 -12.97 3.17 10.22
CA LEU A 31 -13.81 3.56 11.35
C LEU A 31 -14.49 4.91 11.09
N ILE A 32 -13.74 5.93 10.66
CA ILE A 32 -14.26 7.26 10.34
C ILE A 32 -15.26 7.20 9.18
N ALA A 33 -14.99 6.38 8.16
CA ALA A 33 -15.89 6.20 7.03
C ALA A 33 -17.21 5.52 7.44
N VAL A 34 -17.15 4.43 8.20
CA VAL A 34 -18.34 3.71 8.68
C VAL A 34 -19.17 4.61 9.60
N THR A 35 -18.54 5.26 10.58
CA THR A 35 -19.25 6.19 11.48
C THR A 35 -19.82 7.39 10.74
N GLY A 36 -19.12 7.93 9.73
CA GLY A 36 -19.63 9.01 8.88
C GLY A 36 -20.88 8.61 8.09
N VAL A 37 -20.90 7.40 7.54
CA VAL A 37 -22.11 6.86 6.88
C VAL A 37 -23.27 6.73 7.86
N LEU A 38 -23.02 6.24 9.08
CA LEU A 38 -24.03 6.13 10.13
C LEU A 38 -24.59 7.50 10.53
N ILE A 39 -23.73 8.50 10.73
CA ILE A 39 -24.14 9.88 11.06
C ILE A 39 -24.96 10.48 9.92
N ASN A 40 -24.53 10.28 8.67
CA ASN A 40 -25.25 10.81 7.51
C ASN A 40 -26.63 10.17 7.34
N HIS A 41 -26.83 8.93 7.81
CA HIS A 41 -28.10 8.21 7.76
C HIS A 41 -28.78 8.11 9.13
N GLN A 42 -28.45 8.99 10.08
CA GLN A 42 -28.90 8.86 11.47
C GLN A 42 -30.42 8.87 11.66
N GLU A 43 -31.15 9.56 10.79
CA GLU A 43 -32.62 9.60 10.80
C GLU A 43 -33.23 8.29 10.27
N SER A 44 -32.74 7.79 9.13
CA SER A 44 -33.18 6.53 8.52
C SER A 44 -32.88 5.31 9.40
N LEU A 45 -31.78 5.37 10.16
CA LEU A 45 -31.35 4.30 11.07
C LEU A 45 -31.98 4.41 12.47
N GLY A 46 -32.82 5.42 12.74
CA GLY A 46 -33.43 5.63 14.06
C GLY A 46 -32.41 5.90 15.16
N LEU A 47 -31.20 6.37 14.84
CA LEU A 47 -30.14 6.64 15.82
C LEU A 47 -30.46 7.84 16.71
N LEU A 48 -31.42 8.67 16.30
CA LEU A 48 -31.95 9.80 17.07
C LEU A 48 -32.92 9.34 18.16
N ASP A 49 -33.66 8.26 17.89
CA ASP A 49 -34.69 7.71 18.79
C ASP A 49 -34.15 6.55 19.65
N ALA A 50 -33.03 5.97 19.25
CA ALA A 50 -32.35 4.93 20.00
C ALA A 50 -31.54 5.52 21.16
N GLU A 51 -32.02 5.32 22.38
CA GLU A 51 -31.39 5.76 23.62
C GLU A 51 -30.87 4.57 24.43
N ILE A 52 -29.65 4.68 24.97
CA ILE A 52 -29.11 3.73 25.96
C ILE A 52 -29.26 4.34 27.35
N SER A 53 -29.86 3.59 28.27
CA SER A 53 -29.97 3.99 29.67
C SER A 53 -28.59 4.19 30.30
N ASP A 54 -28.44 5.30 31.02
CA ASP A 54 -27.22 5.68 31.74
C ASP A 54 -26.70 4.61 32.71
N ARG A 55 -27.52 3.61 33.08
CA ARG A 55 -27.09 2.49 33.92
C ARG A 55 -25.94 1.68 33.31
N TYR A 56 -25.87 1.61 31.99
CA TYR A 56 -24.83 0.85 31.28
C TYR A 56 -23.61 1.69 30.88
N LEU A 57 -23.68 3.01 31.08
CA LEU A 57 -22.62 3.93 30.66
C LEU A 57 -21.79 4.37 31.89
N PRO A 58 -20.45 4.31 31.83
CA PRO A 58 -19.62 4.82 32.92
C PRO A 58 -19.84 6.32 33.11
N GLY A 59 -19.78 6.80 34.36
CA GLY A 59 -20.13 8.18 34.73
C GLY A 59 -19.35 9.27 33.99
N SER A 60 -18.18 8.95 33.43
CA SER A 60 -17.36 9.85 32.62
C SER A 60 -17.93 10.16 31.23
N TYR A 61 -18.92 9.40 30.75
CA TYR A 61 -19.41 9.45 29.39
C TYR A 61 -20.87 9.95 29.27
N ARG A 62 -21.43 10.48 30.36
CA ARG A 62 -22.81 11.00 30.41
C ARG A 62 -22.93 12.27 29.57
N ALA A 63 -23.29 12.12 28.29
CA ALA A 63 -23.37 13.23 27.35
C ALA A 63 -24.71 14.00 27.46
N ASP A 64 -25.78 13.35 27.93
CA ASP A 64 -27.08 13.99 28.16
C ASP A 64 -27.51 13.85 29.63
N ALA A 65 -27.31 14.92 30.39
CA ALA A 65 -27.69 14.96 31.81
C ALA A 65 -29.19 15.26 32.02
N ARG A 66 -29.97 15.57 30.97
CA ARG A 66 -31.37 15.99 31.12
C ARG A 66 -32.37 14.84 31.13
N THR A 67 -32.12 13.77 30.38
CA THR A 67 -33.08 12.66 30.20
C THR A 67 -32.68 11.38 30.92
N GLY A 68 -31.43 11.27 31.39
CA GLY A 68 -30.93 10.04 32.03
C GLY A 68 -30.67 8.89 31.05
N ALA A 69 -30.64 9.20 29.74
CA ALA A 69 -30.28 8.27 28.69
C ALA A 69 -29.48 8.99 27.60
N THR A 70 -28.49 8.31 27.02
CA THR A 70 -27.64 8.86 25.97
C THR A 70 -28.07 8.31 24.61
N ARG A 71 -28.34 9.21 23.66
CA ARG A 71 -28.72 8.86 22.29
C ARG A 71 -27.54 8.23 21.53
N LEU A 72 -27.82 7.22 20.70
CA LEU A 72 -26.79 6.53 19.92
C LEU A 72 -26.05 7.45 18.95
N ASN A 73 -26.73 8.44 18.37
CA ASN A 73 -26.09 9.40 17.47
C ASN A 73 -24.92 10.16 18.15
N VAL A 74 -25.04 10.49 19.44
CA VAL A 74 -23.98 11.13 20.22
C VAL A 74 -22.79 10.20 20.36
N ILE A 75 -23.05 8.92 20.66
CA ILE A 75 -22.00 7.90 20.79
C ILE A 75 -21.24 7.71 19.47
N VAL A 76 -21.97 7.60 18.36
CA VAL A 76 -21.38 7.46 17.04
C VAL A 76 -20.58 8.71 16.66
N THR A 77 -21.07 9.90 16.99
CA THR A 77 -20.38 11.18 16.73
C THR A 77 -19.11 11.34 17.56
N ASP A 78 -19.13 10.90 18.81
CA ASP A 78 -17.96 10.89 19.69
C ASP A 78 -16.93 9.85 19.27
N LEU A 79 -17.38 8.69 18.77
CA LEU A 79 -16.49 7.70 18.16
C LEU A 79 -15.84 8.26 16.88
N HIS A 80 -16.61 8.96 16.04
CA HIS A 80 -16.12 9.60 14.83
C HIS A 80 -15.09 10.71 15.11
N SER A 81 -15.28 11.48 16.18
CA SER A 81 -14.34 12.54 16.55
C SER A 81 -13.18 12.07 17.44
N GLY A 82 -13.17 10.79 17.82
CA GLY A 82 -12.22 10.23 18.78
C GLY A 82 -12.48 10.67 20.23
N ARG A 83 -13.54 11.44 20.50
CA ARG A 83 -13.90 11.94 21.84
C ARG A 83 -14.31 10.83 22.80
N ILE A 84 -14.69 9.65 22.29
CA ILE A 84 -15.02 8.48 23.12
C ILE A 84 -13.87 8.08 24.07
N PHE A 85 -12.62 8.43 23.74
CA PHE A 85 -11.45 8.20 24.60
C PHE A 85 -11.13 9.36 25.55
N GLY A 86 -12.06 10.31 25.72
CA GLY A 86 -11.91 11.47 26.59
C GLY A 86 -10.98 12.56 26.04
N VAL A 87 -10.37 13.34 26.93
CA VAL A 87 -9.52 14.51 26.58
C VAL A 87 -8.34 14.13 25.69
N HIS A 88 -7.78 12.92 25.85
CA HIS A 88 -6.65 12.48 25.03
C HIS A 88 -7.07 11.97 23.64
N GLY A 89 -8.33 11.61 23.46
CA GLY A 89 -8.83 10.98 22.24
C GLY A 89 -8.79 11.89 21.01
N HIS A 90 -9.09 13.18 21.17
CA HIS A 90 -9.05 14.13 20.05
C HIS A 90 -7.62 14.32 19.52
N TRP A 91 -6.61 14.37 20.42
CA TRP A 91 -5.21 14.46 20.02
C TRP A 91 -4.75 13.22 19.25
N ILE A 92 -5.20 12.03 19.67
CA ILE A 92 -4.88 10.77 18.99
C ILE A 92 -5.48 10.77 17.58
N SER A 93 -6.76 11.17 17.45
CA SER A 93 -7.43 11.26 16.14
C SER A 93 -6.69 12.21 15.19
N ASP A 94 -6.28 13.38 15.66
CA ASP A 94 -5.54 14.38 14.86
C ASP A 94 -4.17 13.85 14.43
N LEU A 95 -3.46 13.13 15.30
CA LEU A 95 -2.18 12.49 14.96
C LEU A 95 -2.35 11.41 13.89
N ILE A 96 -3.39 10.58 13.99
CA ILE A 96 -3.67 9.56 12.98
C ILE A 96 -4.05 10.22 11.65
N ALA A 97 -4.84 11.30 11.67
CA ALA A 97 -5.15 12.08 10.47
C ALA A 97 -3.87 12.64 9.81
N LEU A 98 -2.92 13.15 10.59
CA LEU A 98 -1.62 13.57 10.07
C LEU A 98 -0.84 12.40 9.44
N PHE A 99 -0.81 11.24 10.11
CA PHE A 99 -0.17 10.04 9.56
C PHE A 99 -0.84 9.54 8.28
N LEU A 100 -2.16 9.68 8.14
CA LEU A 100 -2.89 9.40 6.90
C LEU A 100 -2.42 10.32 5.78
N VAL A 101 -2.32 11.63 6.02
CA VAL A 101 -1.83 12.61 5.03
C VAL A 101 -0.40 12.30 4.60
N VAL A 102 0.48 12.00 5.56
CA VAL A 102 1.88 11.63 5.28
C VAL A 102 1.94 10.30 4.51
N SER A 103 1.10 9.33 4.86
CA SER A 103 1.04 8.05 4.14
C SER A 103 0.54 8.23 2.72
N LEU A 104 -0.49 9.05 2.50
CA LEU A 104 -1.02 9.34 1.16
C LEU A 104 0.02 10.03 0.27
N THR A 105 0.72 11.04 0.82
CA THR A 105 1.76 11.76 0.08
C THR A 105 2.98 10.88 -0.21
N SER A 106 3.42 10.07 0.75
CA SER A 106 4.53 9.11 0.58
C SER A 106 4.20 8.02 -0.44
N GLY A 107 2.97 7.48 -0.41
CA GLY A 107 2.49 6.50 -1.38
C GLY A 107 2.45 7.06 -2.81
N ALA A 108 1.92 8.29 -2.97
CA ALA A 108 1.89 8.96 -4.27
C ALA A 108 3.31 9.27 -4.80
N PHE A 109 4.22 9.67 -3.92
CA PHE A 109 5.62 9.92 -4.25
C PHE A 109 6.33 8.63 -4.70
N SER A 110 6.14 7.54 -3.96
CA SER A 110 6.68 6.21 -4.29
C SER A 110 6.15 5.69 -5.64
N TYR A 111 4.86 5.88 -5.91
CA TYR A 111 4.25 5.53 -7.19
C TYR A 111 4.87 6.32 -8.36
N ARG A 112 5.10 7.63 -8.20
CA ARG A 112 5.74 8.46 -9.23
C ARG A 112 7.18 8.04 -9.53
N ILE A 113 7.95 7.66 -8.51
CA ILE A 113 9.32 7.18 -8.69
C ILE A 113 9.34 5.84 -9.43
N LYS A 114 8.50 4.87 -9.04
CA LYS A 114 8.43 3.56 -9.72
C LYS A 114 8.04 3.70 -11.20
N ARG A 115 7.07 4.56 -11.52
CA ARG A 115 6.70 4.84 -12.93
C ARG A 115 7.85 5.40 -13.76
N LYS A 116 8.70 6.26 -13.19
CA LYS A 116 9.88 6.80 -13.91
C LYS A 116 10.93 5.72 -14.16
N LEU A 117 11.18 4.86 -13.18
CA LEU A 117 12.16 3.77 -13.28
C LEU A 117 11.72 2.69 -14.29
N GLN A 118 10.44 2.31 -14.30
CA GLN A 118 9.92 1.31 -15.26
C GLN A 118 10.00 1.79 -16.71
N LYS A 119 9.76 3.08 -16.96
CA LYS A 119 9.94 3.67 -18.31
C LYS A 119 11.40 3.69 -18.76
N ALA A 120 12.34 3.92 -17.85
CA ALA A 120 13.76 3.89 -18.17
C ALA A 120 14.24 2.46 -18.48
N ASN A 121 13.79 1.47 -17.72
CA ASN A 121 14.12 0.07 -17.94
C ASN A 121 13.58 -0.44 -19.28
N HIS A 122 12.31 -0.13 -19.60
CA HIS A 122 11.73 -0.53 -20.88
C HIS A 122 12.46 0.08 -22.08
N ARG A 123 12.91 1.34 -21.98
CA ARG A 123 13.74 1.96 -23.04
C ARG A 123 15.08 1.26 -23.21
N GLN A 124 15.70 0.81 -22.12
CA GLN A 124 16.95 0.07 -22.15
C GLN A 124 16.79 -1.33 -22.73
N ASP A 125 15.69 -2.03 -22.41
CA ASP A 125 15.33 -3.34 -22.98
C ASP A 125 15.04 -3.22 -24.49
N SER A 126 14.29 -2.18 -24.91
CA SER A 126 14.05 -1.91 -26.34
C SER A 126 15.35 -1.59 -27.10
N PHE A 127 16.28 -0.86 -26.47
CA PHE A 127 17.60 -0.59 -27.04
C PHE A 127 18.47 -1.87 -27.09
N ALA A 128 18.38 -2.72 -26.06
CA ALA A 128 19.09 -4.01 -25.98
C ALA A 128 18.63 -5.01 -27.07
N VAL A 129 17.34 -4.99 -27.42
CA VAL A 129 16.77 -5.77 -28.53
C VAL A 129 17.15 -5.21 -29.91
N SER A 130 17.55 -3.95 -30.00
CA SER A 130 18.00 -3.30 -31.25
C SER A 130 19.52 -3.19 -31.38
N SER A 131 20.28 -3.70 -30.40
CA SER A 131 21.76 -3.70 -30.39
C SER A 131 22.39 -4.68 -31.40
N PRO A 132 23.74 -4.67 -31.54
CA PRO A 132 24.47 -5.46 -32.54
C PRO A 132 24.12 -6.95 -32.63
N SER A 133 23.71 -7.61 -31.54
CA SER A 133 23.29 -9.02 -31.61
C SER A 133 22.04 -9.25 -32.47
N ALA A 134 21.13 -8.27 -32.56
CA ALA A 134 19.96 -8.35 -33.42
C ALA A 134 20.34 -8.21 -34.90
N ASN A 135 21.32 -7.36 -35.21
CA ASN A 135 21.85 -7.26 -36.56
C ASN A 135 22.64 -8.53 -36.96
N GLU A 136 23.30 -9.18 -36.01
CA GLU A 136 24.07 -10.39 -36.25
C GLU A 136 23.17 -11.59 -36.49
N ASN A 137 22.04 -11.68 -35.77
CA ASN A 137 20.99 -12.68 -36.03
C ASN A 137 20.28 -12.43 -37.36
N GLU A 138 19.95 -11.17 -37.69
CA GLU A 138 19.37 -10.82 -38.99
C GLU A 138 20.32 -11.16 -40.15
N GLN A 139 21.62 -10.86 -40.00
CA GLN A 139 22.65 -11.25 -40.96
C GLN A 139 22.82 -12.78 -41.05
N ARG A 140 22.75 -13.50 -39.94
CA ARG A 140 22.78 -14.98 -39.93
C ARG A 140 21.57 -15.58 -40.64
N ASP A 141 20.36 -15.08 -40.41
CA ASP A 141 19.15 -15.58 -41.06
C ASP A 141 19.17 -15.34 -42.58
N VAL A 142 19.67 -14.18 -43.01
CA VAL A 142 19.89 -13.89 -44.44
C VAL A 142 20.94 -14.83 -45.03
N LEU A 143 22.05 -15.09 -44.32
CA LEU A 143 23.11 -15.99 -44.78
C LEU A 143 22.60 -17.44 -44.92
N VAL A 144 21.82 -17.93 -43.95
CA VAL A 144 21.23 -19.28 -43.98
C VAL A 144 20.21 -19.41 -45.12
N SER A 145 19.41 -18.38 -45.38
CA SER A 145 18.45 -18.34 -46.49
C SER A 145 19.13 -18.40 -47.87
N VAL A 146 20.22 -17.64 -48.05
CA VAL A 146 20.96 -17.60 -49.32
C VAL A 146 21.78 -18.86 -49.57
N THR A 147 22.37 -19.45 -48.54
CA THR A 147 23.31 -20.56 -48.68
C THR A 147 22.68 -21.94 -48.48
N GLY A 148 21.50 -22.03 -47.86
CA GLY A 148 20.85 -23.29 -47.50
C GLY A 148 21.63 -24.12 -46.46
N ALA A 149 22.73 -23.57 -45.92
CA ALA A 149 23.60 -24.25 -44.99
C ALA A 149 23.05 -24.12 -43.57
N VAL A 150 22.60 -25.24 -43.00
CA VAL A 150 22.26 -25.32 -41.58
C VAL A 150 23.57 -25.20 -40.77
N PRO A 151 23.71 -24.22 -39.87
CA PRO A 151 24.91 -24.08 -39.06
C PRO A 151 25.03 -25.29 -38.12
N GLU A 152 26.15 -26.00 -38.20
CA GLU A 152 26.47 -27.13 -37.33
C GLU A 152 26.70 -26.61 -35.90
N ASN A 153 25.84 -26.99 -34.97
CA ASN A 153 25.91 -26.60 -33.56
C ASN A 153 27.10 -27.30 -32.87
N SER A 154 28.26 -26.64 -32.87
CA SER A 154 29.43 -27.12 -32.13
C SER A 154 29.33 -26.79 -30.64
N GLY A 155 28.78 -27.73 -29.86
CA GLY A 155 29.28 -28.02 -28.51
C GLY A 155 28.37 -27.68 -27.32
N GLU A 156 27.54 -28.64 -26.91
CA GLU A 156 27.50 -29.02 -25.49
C GLU A 156 28.12 -30.43 -25.36
N PRO A 157 29.18 -30.62 -24.55
CA PRO A 157 29.63 -31.96 -24.24
C PRO A 157 28.61 -32.59 -23.30
N SER A 158 27.84 -33.53 -23.85
CA SER A 158 27.06 -34.52 -23.12
C SER A 158 27.91 -35.05 -21.97
N ARG A 159 27.53 -34.69 -20.74
CA ARG A 159 28.15 -35.13 -19.49
C ARG A 159 27.91 -36.63 -19.36
N SER A 160 28.80 -37.41 -19.94
CA SER A 160 28.83 -38.86 -19.83
C SER A 160 29.15 -39.25 -18.39
N ARG A 161 28.12 -39.75 -17.72
CA ARG A 161 28.12 -40.82 -16.71
C ARG A 161 29.51 -41.39 -16.41
N VAL A 162 30.11 -40.95 -15.31
CA VAL A 162 31.23 -41.66 -14.68
C VAL A 162 30.66 -42.88 -13.96
N SER A 163 31.04 -44.06 -14.42
CA SER A 163 30.80 -45.36 -13.78
C SER A 163 32.14 -46.09 -13.66
N SER A 164 32.27 -46.89 -12.60
CA SER A 164 33.46 -47.60 -12.08
C SER A 164 34.44 -46.70 -11.30
N LEU A 165 34.79 -47.00 -10.04
CA LEU A 165 34.90 -48.26 -9.32
C LEU A 165 34.33 -48.19 -7.89
#